data_AF-S4N2N6-F1
#
_entry.id   AF-S4N2N6-F1
#
_cell.length_a   1.000
_cell.length_b   1.000
_cell.length_c   1.000
_cell.angle_alpha   90.00
_cell.angle_beta   90.00
_cell.angle_gamma   90.00
#
_symmetry.space_group_name_H-M   'P 1'
#
loop_
_entity.id
_entity.type
_entity.pdbx_description
1 polymer ?
#
loop_
_entity_poly.entity_id
_entity_poly.type
_entity_poly.pdbx_seq_one_letter_code
_entity_poly.pdbx_strand_id
1 'polypeptide(L)' 'MPTAAGVRAQAVLRDGTLVDDFLIREGARTVHVLNAPSPAATASLPIGREVARRALSAL' A
#
# COMPACT_ATOMS: atom_id res chain seq x y z
N MET A 1 -7.89 -27.47 0.50
CA MET A 1 -7.54 -27.44 -0.94
C MET A 1 -6.37 -26.49 -1.10
N PRO A 2 -5.25 -26.87 -1.72
CA PRO A 2 -4.22 -25.91 -2.10
C PRO A 2 -4.78 -24.92 -3.13
N THR A 3 -4.44 -23.64 -3.00
CA THR A 3 -4.75 -22.60 -3.99
C THR A 3 -3.44 -22.12 -4.63
N ALA A 4 -3.55 -21.35 -5.72
CA ALA A 4 -2.38 -20.74 -6.36
C ALA A 4 -1.61 -19.85 -5.36
N ALA A 5 -0.28 -19.86 -5.43
CA ALA A 5 0.56 -19.02 -4.60
C ALA A 5 0.30 -17.53 -4.90
N GLY A 6 0.17 -16.71 -3.84
CA GLY A 6 0.05 -15.25 -3.95
C GLY A 6 1.34 -14.55 -3.53
N VAL A 7 1.60 -13.37 -4.12
CA VAL A 7 2.70 -12.48 -3.72
C VAL A 7 2.14 -11.25 -3.01
N ARG A 8 2.90 -10.69 -2.06
CA ARG A 8 2.58 -9.46 -1.35
C ARG A 8 3.60 -8.39 -1.71
N ALA A 9 3.13 -7.16 -1.95
CA ALA A 9 4.01 -6.01 -1.96
C ALA A 9 4.48 -5.76 -0.52
N GLN A 10 5.75 -6.10 -0.25
CA GLN A 10 6.39 -5.99 1.05
C GLN A 10 7.58 -5.03 0.94
N ALA A 11 7.54 -3.91 1.65
CA ALA A 11 8.61 -2.94 1.66
C ALA A 11 9.63 -3.28 2.75
N VAL A 12 10.91 -3.08 2.41
CA VAL A 12 12.04 -3.21 3.34
C VAL A 12 12.66 -1.83 3.51
N LEU A 13 12.80 -1.39 4.76
CA LEU A 13 13.44 -0.13 5.10
C LEU A 13 14.96 -0.23 4.98
N ARG A 14 15.63 0.92 5.02
CA ARG A 14 17.10 1.00 4.82
C ARG A 14 17.89 0.27 5.90
N ASP A 15 17.32 0.11 7.10
CA ASP A 15 17.90 -0.65 8.21
C ASP A 15 17.60 -2.15 8.12
N GLY A 16 16.93 -2.61 7.06
CA GLY A 16 16.56 -4.01 6.84
C GLY A 16 15.25 -4.43 7.51
N THR A 17 14.58 -3.53 8.24
CA THR A 17 13.29 -3.85 8.86
C THR A 17 12.16 -3.90 7.83
N LEU A 18 11.17 -4.76 8.08
CA LEU A 18 9.97 -4.84 7.24
C LEU A 18 8.98 -3.75 7.65
N VAL A 19 8.21 -3.25 6.68
CA VAL A 19 7.12 -2.34 6.98
C VAL A 19 5.87 -3.13 7.35
N ASP A 20 5.34 -2.86 8.55
CA ASP A 20 4.19 -3.60 9.07
C ASP A 20 2.84 -3.15 8.51
N ASP A 21 2.73 -1.91 8.02
CA ASP A 21 1.47 -1.29 7.56
C ASP A 21 1.61 -0.61 6.19
N PHE A 22 0.56 0.04 5.69
CA PHE A 22 0.59 0.74 4.41
C PHE A 22 1.69 1.81 4.37
N LEU A 23 2.56 1.73 3.37
CA LEU A 23 3.55 2.76 3.09
C LEU A 23 3.13 3.53 1.85
N ILE A 24 2.72 4.78 2.01
CA ILE A 24 2.32 5.65 0.90
C ILE A 24 3.37 6.75 0.72
N ARG A 25 3.76 7.02 -0.53
CA ARG A 25 4.63 8.13 -0.91
C ARG A 25 4.00 8.97 -1.99
N GLU A 26 4.14 10.28 -1.89
CA GLU A 26 3.58 11.25 -2.84
C GLU A 26 4.72 11.89 -3.64
N GLY A 27 4.48 12.08 -4.93
CA GLY A 27 5.31 12.86 -5.83
C GLY A 27 4.50 13.99 -6.46
N ALA A 28 5.09 14.77 -7.36
CA ALA A 28 4.44 15.96 -7.92
C ALA A 28 3.08 15.68 -8.58
N ARG A 29 2.87 14.48 -9.15
CA ARG A 29 1.61 14.05 -9.77
C ARG A 29 1.35 12.55 -9.57
N THR A 30 1.86 11.99 -8.48
CA THR A 30 1.79 10.54 -8.23
C THR A 30 1.53 10.24 -6.77
N VAL A 31 0.77 9.17 -6.53
CA VAL A 31 0.59 8.56 -5.21
C VAL A 31 1.00 7.09 -5.34
N HIS A 32 2.06 6.70 -4.64
CA HIS A 32 2.62 5.35 -4.66
C HIS A 32 2.23 4.60 -3.37
N VAL A 33 1.63 3.43 -3.51
CA VAL A 33 1.44 2.48 -2.40
C VAL A 33 2.56 1.45 -2.48
N LEU A 34 3.55 1.56 -1.59
CA LEU A 34 4.78 0.79 -1.60
C LEU A 34 4.73 -0.47 -0.72
N ASN A 35 3.86 -0.46 0.30
CA ASN A 35 3.59 -1.59 1.16
C ASN A 35 2.08 -1.71 1.38
N ALA A 36 1.59 -2.94 1.51
CA ALA A 36 0.21 -3.20 1.90
C ALA A 36 0.15 -4.45 2.81
N PRO A 37 -0.34 -4.33 4.05
CA PRO A 37 -0.39 -5.45 4.99
C PRO A 37 -1.42 -6.50 4.58
N SER A 38 -1.37 -7.67 5.19
CA SER A 38 -2.44 -8.67 5.05
C SER A 38 -3.50 -8.52 6.15
N PRO A 39 -4.81 -8.62 5.84
CA PRO A 39 -5.40 -8.65 4.50
C PRO A 39 -5.76 -7.24 4.02
N ALA A 40 -4.96 -6.66 3.12
CA ALA A 40 -5.28 -5.39 2.46
C ALA A 40 -6.63 -5.44 1.73
N ALA A 41 -7.07 -6.63 1.31
CA ALA A 41 -8.39 -6.85 0.72
C ALA A 41 -9.53 -6.42 1.68
N THR A 42 -9.41 -6.71 2.98
CA THR A 42 -10.40 -6.33 3.99
C THR A 42 -10.39 -4.82 4.25
N ALA A 43 -9.22 -4.19 4.15
CA ALA A 43 -9.06 -2.74 4.28
C ALA A 43 -9.18 -1.97 2.94
N SER A 44 -9.63 -2.63 1.87
CA SER A 44 -9.61 -2.08 0.50
C SER A 44 -10.43 -0.80 0.34
N LEU A 45 -11.59 -0.71 0.99
CA LEU A 45 -12.44 0.48 0.93
C LEU A 45 -11.85 1.67 1.73
N PRO A 46 -11.44 1.52 3.01
CA PRO A 46 -10.72 2.58 3.72
C PRO A 46 -9.46 3.06 2.99
N ILE A 47 -8.60 2.14 2.54
CA ILE A 47 -7.35 2.54 1.87
C ILE A 47 -7.61 3.18 0.51
N GLY A 48 -8.61 2.69 -0.25
CA GLY A 48 -9.00 3.28 -1.52
C GLY A 48 -9.46 4.73 -1.36
N ARG A 49 -10.24 5.04 -0.31
CA ARG A 49 -10.65 6.42 0.01
C ARG A 49 -9.45 7.29 0.35
N GLU A 50 -8.51 6.78 1.13
CA GLU A 50 -7.31 7.53 1.53
C GLU A 50 -6.41 7.84 0.33
N VAL A 51 -6.18 6.87 -0.57
CA VAL A 51 -5.42 7.08 -1.80
C VAL A 51 -6.13 8.10 -2.72
N ALA A 52 -7.44 7.99 -2.88
CA ALA A 52 -8.22 8.94 -3.69
C ALA A 52 -8.15 10.36 -3.12
N ARG A 53 -8.27 10.52 -1.80
CA ARG A 53 -8.17 11.82 -1.12
C ARG A 53 -6.83 12.49 -1.39
N ARG A 54 -5.72 11.75 -1.30
CA ARG A 54 -4.37 12.27 -1.60
C ARG A 54 -4.24 12.67 -3.07
N ALA A 55 -4.68 11.78 -3.97
CA ALA A 55 -4.62 12.04 -5.40
C ALA A 55 -5.41 13.30 -5.82
N LEU A 56 -6.59 13.50 -5.24
CA LEU A 56 -7.44 14.67 -5.51
C LEU A 56 -6.89 15.96 -4.90
N SER A 57 -6.08 15.88 -3.84
CA SER A 57 -5.45 17.06 -3.21
C SER A 57 -4.29 17.63 -4.05
N ALA A 58 -3.82 16.89 -5.04
CA ALA A 58 -2.74 17.28 -5.95
C ALA A 58 -3.26 17.83 -7.31
N LEU A 59 -4.58 17.95 -7.47
CA LEU A 59 -5.25 18.62 -8.59
C LEU A 59 -5.42 20.11 -8.31
#